data_AF-A0A7K3Z4J1-F1
#
_entry.id   AF-A0A7K3Z4J1-F1
#
_cell.length_a   1.000
_cell.length_b   1.000
_cell.length_c   1.000
_cell.angle_alpha   90.00
_cell.angle_beta   90.00
_cell.angle_gamma   90.00
#
_symmetry.space_group_name_H-M   'P 1'
#
loop_
_entity.id
_entity.type
_entity.pdbx_description
1 polymer ?
#
loop_
_entity_poly.entity_id
_entity_poly.type
_entity_poly.pdbx_seq_one_letter_code
_entity_poly.pdbx_strand_id
1 'polypeptide(L)'
;MAEIFYVHLEFRTKNTEWSINLPFLCTKCGVCCTLDDFLMGGEIKVLPEERPDIHKKLKVLYDTLAELIEKGVDIYDKYTTSTPCPFLNNKLCSIYPIRPEGCRQFPNTAFGMQSRDCEALDRFKKQCIALKRGRNTTITFHFTDPKFDSSTASKTVKPAVYTDKQYQICIVKLHNAGITADELVLFNSLNGKS
;
A
#
# COMPACT_ATOMS: atom_id res chain seq x y z
N MET A 1 -2.30 -14.74 2.38
CA MET A 1 -2.59 -13.81 1.26
C MET A 1 -1.88 -12.48 1.54
N ALA A 2 -1.83 -11.53 0.61
CA ALA A 2 -1.13 -10.28 0.86
C ALA A 2 -1.97 -9.36 1.76
N GLU A 3 -1.34 -8.76 2.77
CA GLU A 3 -1.94 -7.69 3.55
C GLU A 3 -2.31 -6.53 2.62
N ILE A 4 -3.51 -5.99 2.81
CA ILE A 4 -4.07 -4.93 1.98
C ILE A 4 -4.05 -3.65 2.79
N PHE A 5 -3.38 -2.63 2.24
CA PHE A 5 -3.47 -1.28 2.75
C PHE A 5 -4.83 -0.66 2.39
N TYR A 6 -5.50 -0.05 3.36
CA TYR A 6 -6.71 0.72 3.12
C TYR A 6 -6.78 1.94 4.03
N VAL A 7 -7.55 2.95 3.60
CA VAL A 7 -7.90 4.09 4.45
C VAL A 7 -9.33 3.94 4.96
N HIS A 8 -9.51 4.18 6.24
CA HIS A 8 -10.82 4.32 6.85
C HIS A 8 -11.16 5.81 6.92
N LEU A 9 -12.21 6.20 6.19
CA LEU A 9 -12.66 7.57 6.03
C LEU A 9 -13.89 7.79 6.91
N GLU A 10 -13.77 8.63 7.93
CA GLU A 10 -14.86 8.99 8.84
C GLU A 10 -15.38 10.39 8.48
N PHE A 11 -16.64 10.48 8.08
CA PHE A 11 -17.30 11.72 7.67
C PHE A 11 -18.16 12.24 8.80
N ARG A 12 -17.86 13.45 9.27
CA ARG A 12 -18.64 14.13 10.31
C ARG A 12 -19.45 15.26 9.75
N THR A 13 -20.74 15.26 10.07
CA THR A 13 -21.65 16.38 9.90
C THR A 13 -22.31 16.70 11.23
N LYS A 14 -23.03 17.83 11.34
CA LYS A 14 -23.68 18.24 12.60
C LYS A 14 -24.57 17.15 13.23
N ASN A 15 -25.18 16.29 12.39
CA ASN A 15 -26.20 15.33 12.83
C ASN A 15 -25.91 13.87 12.44
N THR A 16 -24.84 13.59 11.68
CA THR A 16 -24.51 12.23 11.24
C THR A 16 -23.00 12.02 11.19
N GLU A 17 -22.58 10.86 11.70
CA GLU A 17 -21.24 10.31 11.56
C GLU A 17 -21.36 8.97 10.83
N TRP A 18 -20.57 8.80 9.79
CA TRP A 18 -20.57 7.57 8.99
C TRP A 18 -19.19 7.38 8.38
N SER A 19 -18.85 6.15 8.01
CA SER A 19 -17.51 5.79 7.55
C SER A 19 -17.52 4.81 6.39
N ILE A 20 -16.42 4.78 5.66
CA ILE A 20 -16.19 3.85 4.54
C ILE A 20 -14.70 3.47 4.47
N ASN A 21 -14.42 2.23 4.08
CA ASN A 21 -13.07 1.73 3.81
C ASN A 21 -12.75 1.86 2.33
N LEU A 22 -11.63 2.49 1.98
CA LEU A 22 -11.13 2.58 0.61
C LEU A 22 -9.81 1.82 0.49
N PRO A 23 -9.75 0.69 -0.22
CA PRO A 23 -8.52 -0.07 -0.43
C PRO A 23 -7.59 0.60 -1.43
N PHE A 24 -6.29 0.32 -1.27
CA PHE A 24 -5.29 0.50 -2.31
C PHE A 24 -4.94 -0.86 -2.93
N LEU A 25 -5.05 -0.97 -4.25
CA LEU A 25 -4.69 -2.17 -4.99
C LEU A 25 -3.43 -1.92 -5.84
N CYS A 26 -2.31 -2.50 -5.44
CA CYS A 26 -1.05 -2.34 -6.16
C CYS A 26 -1.05 -3.12 -7.49
N THR A 27 -0.68 -2.45 -8.58
CA THR A 27 -0.54 -3.01 -9.94
C THR A 27 0.84 -3.61 -10.23
N LYS A 28 1.71 -3.72 -9.22
CA LYS A 28 3.07 -4.28 -9.32
C LYS A 28 4.02 -3.51 -10.24
N CYS A 29 3.77 -2.22 -10.46
CA CYS A 29 4.51 -1.35 -11.38
C CYS A 29 5.98 -1.03 -11.01
N GLY A 30 6.49 -1.52 -9.88
CA GLY A 30 7.89 -1.35 -9.49
C GLY A 30 8.31 0.06 -9.05
N VAL A 31 7.44 1.07 -9.09
CA VAL A 31 7.76 2.45 -8.66
C VAL A 31 8.20 2.50 -7.20
N CYS A 32 7.58 1.72 -6.31
CA CYS A 32 8.02 1.64 -4.93
C CYS A 32 9.46 1.13 -4.78
N CYS A 33 10.04 0.49 -5.79
CA CYS A 33 11.42 0.01 -5.83
C CYS A 33 12.41 1.06 -6.38
N THR A 34 11.96 2.30 -6.60
CA THR A 34 12.80 3.45 -6.99
C THR A 34 12.81 4.56 -5.94
N LEU A 35 12.20 4.34 -4.77
CA LEU A 35 12.15 5.29 -3.64
C LEU A 35 13.26 5.08 -2.61
N ASP A 36 13.70 6.10 -1.91
CA ASP A 36 14.93 6.05 -1.10
C ASP A 36 14.96 5.07 0.12
N ASP A 37 13.93 4.24 0.36
CA ASP A 37 13.80 3.41 1.58
C ASP A 37 12.95 2.13 1.41
N PHE A 38 13.16 1.36 0.34
CA PHE A 38 12.28 0.19 0.07
C PHE A 38 12.72 -1.13 0.72
N LEU A 39 13.93 -1.28 1.24
CA LEU A 39 14.45 -2.60 1.68
C LEU A 39 14.88 -2.72 3.15
N MET A 40 14.71 -1.67 3.97
CA MET A 40 15.17 -1.72 5.36
C MET A 40 14.06 -2.10 6.36
N GLY A 41 12.80 -2.11 5.94
CA GLY A 41 11.66 -2.31 6.84
C GLY A 41 11.28 -3.77 7.15
N GLY A 42 12.21 -4.72 7.24
CA GLY A 42 11.92 -6.06 7.77
C GLY A 42 12.43 -7.24 6.95
N GLU A 43 12.17 -8.45 7.45
CA GLU A 43 12.72 -9.70 6.91
C GLU A 43 11.87 -10.30 5.79
N ILE A 44 12.53 -11.01 4.87
CA ILE A 44 11.85 -11.88 3.91
C ILE A 44 11.54 -13.21 4.61
N LYS A 45 10.26 -13.55 4.72
CA LYS A 45 9.76 -14.76 5.41
C LYS A 45 9.83 -16.05 4.57
N VAL A 46 10.70 -16.09 3.56
CA VAL A 46 10.95 -17.29 2.73
C VAL A 46 12.22 -17.96 3.23
N LEU A 47 12.28 -19.29 3.20
CA LEU A 47 13.47 -19.97 3.72
C LEU A 47 14.67 -19.79 2.76
N PRO A 48 15.92 -19.72 3.28
CA PRO A 48 17.13 -19.64 2.46
C PRO A 48 17.27 -20.77 1.44
N GLU A 49 16.82 -21.98 1.77
CA GLU A 49 16.91 -23.14 0.89
C GLU A 49 15.91 -23.03 -0.28
N GLU A 50 14.78 -22.37 -0.07
CA GLU A 50 13.75 -22.17 -1.10
C GLU A 50 14.14 -21.09 -2.11
N ARG A 51 14.80 -20.02 -1.65
CA ARG A 51 15.22 -18.88 -2.47
C ARG A 51 16.65 -18.42 -2.13
N PRO A 52 17.67 -19.23 -2.45
CA PRO A 52 19.06 -18.89 -2.14
C PRO A 52 19.55 -17.67 -2.92
N ASP A 53 19.00 -17.44 -4.11
CA ASP A 53 19.29 -16.29 -4.97
C ASP A 53 18.93 -14.95 -4.29
N ILE A 54 17.78 -14.88 -3.61
CA ILE A 54 17.32 -13.68 -2.92
C ILE A 54 18.13 -13.44 -1.67
N HIS A 55 18.37 -14.47 -0.85
CA HIS A 55 19.13 -14.35 0.38
C HIS A 55 20.57 -13.93 0.12
N LYS A 56 21.19 -14.46 -0.94
CA LYS A 56 22.51 -14.03 -1.39
C LYS A 56 22.51 -12.54 -1.77
N LYS A 57 21.51 -12.08 -2.53
CA LYS A 57 21.39 -10.67 -2.91
C LYS A 57 21.16 -9.75 -1.70
N LEU A 58 20.30 -10.16 -0.76
CA LEU A 58 20.07 -9.41 0.49
C LEU A 58 21.33 -9.31 1.32
N LYS A 59 22.06 -10.42 1.48
CA LYS A 59 23.32 -10.42 2.23
C LYS A 59 24.33 -9.43 1.63
N VAL A 60 24.53 -9.48 0.31
CA VAL A 60 25.41 -8.53 -0.38
C VAL A 60 24.93 -7.09 -0.20
N LEU A 61 23.63 -6.84 -0.27
CA LEU A 61 23.06 -5.52 -0.03
C LEU A 61 23.36 -5.04 1.39
N TYR A 62 23.09 -5.85 2.41
CA TYR A 62 23.34 -5.47 3.81
C TYR A 62 24.82 -5.25 4.10
N ASP A 63 25.70 -6.11 3.59
CA ASP A 63 27.15 -5.93 3.70
C ASP A 63 27.57 -4.58 3.06
N THR A 64 27.04 -4.27 1.86
CA THR A 64 27.30 -2.99 1.17
C THR A 64 26.80 -1.78 1.96
N LEU A 65 25.57 -1.85 2.48
CA LEU A 65 24.98 -0.75 3.23
C LEU A 65 25.71 -0.50 4.56
N ALA A 66 26.15 -1.56 5.25
CA ALA A 66 26.95 -1.44 6.46
C ALA A 66 28.27 -0.69 6.19
N GLU A 67 28.99 -1.06 5.13
CA GLU A 67 30.21 -0.36 4.73
C GLU A 67 29.97 1.12 4.37
N LEU A 68 28.83 1.44 3.74
CA LEU A 68 28.50 2.82 3.38
C LEU A 68 28.19 3.67 4.62
N ILE A 69 27.48 3.10 5.60
CA ILE A 69 27.21 3.75 6.89
C ILE A 69 28.53 4.05 7.62
N GLU A 70 29.47 3.11 7.65
CA GLU A 70 30.80 3.30 8.26
C GLU A 70 31.61 4.42 7.56
N LYS A 71 31.45 4.59 6.24
CA LYS A 71 32.09 5.66 5.48
C LYS A 71 31.45 7.04 5.72
N GLY A 72 30.19 7.07 6.16
CA GLY A 72 29.49 8.28 6.57
C GLY A 72 28.03 8.31 6.12
N VAL A 73 27.16 8.92 6.93
CA VAL A 73 25.71 9.00 6.68
C VAL A 73 25.39 9.69 5.35
N ASP A 74 26.10 10.75 4.99
CA ASP A 74 25.90 11.45 3.71
C ASP A 74 26.17 10.55 2.48
N ILE A 75 27.12 9.62 2.62
CA ILE A 75 27.47 8.66 1.55
C ILE A 75 26.38 7.58 1.45
N TYR A 76 25.91 7.09 2.59
CA TYR A 76 24.77 6.18 2.67
C TYR A 76 23.53 6.79 2.03
N ASP A 77 23.14 8.00 2.43
CA ASP A 77 21.95 8.70 1.92
C ASP A 77 22.07 8.94 0.40
N LYS A 78 23.24 9.38 -0.07
CA LYS A 78 23.46 9.53 -1.51
C LYS A 78 23.29 8.22 -2.27
N TYR A 79 23.78 7.11 -1.72
CA TYR A 79 23.65 5.80 -2.34
C TYR A 79 22.18 5.35 -2.39
N THR A 80 21.45 5.45 -1.28
CA THR A 80 20.04 5.01 -1.20
C THR A 80 19.11 5.85 -2.07
N THR A 81 19.37 7.15 -2.24
CA THR A 81 18.61 8.01 -3.15
C THR A 81 18.95 7.80 -4.63
N SER A 82 20.17 7.40 -4.96
CA SER A 82 20.60 7.26 -6.36
C SER A 82 20.57 5.84 -6.90
N THR A 83 20.55 4.84 -6.02
CA THR A 83 20.61 3.42 -6.40
C THR A 83 19.24 2.77 -6.26
N PRO A 84 18.65 2.27 -7.35
CA PRO A 84 17.37 1.59 -7.27
C PRO A 84 17.49 0.25 -6.54
N CYS A 85 16.34 -0.31 -6.17
CA CYS A 85 16.25 -1.61 -5.52
C CYS A 85 16.97 -2.70 -6.34
N PRO A 86 17.80 -3.57 -5.72
CA PRO A 86 18.44 -4.69 -6.42
C PRO A 86 17.45 -5.75 -6.92
N PHE A 87 16.17 -5.67 -6.52
CA PHE A 87 15.08 -6.51 -7.00
C PHE A 87 14.19 -5.81 -8.05
N LEU A 88 14.52 -4.58 -8.45
CA LEU A 88 13.89 -3.94 -9.60
C LEU A 88 14.46 -4.54 -10.89
N ASN A 89 13.63 -5.26 -11.64
CA ASN A 89 13.99 -5.86 -12.91
C ASN A 89 12.95 -5.49 -13.97
N ASN A 90 13.37 -4.90 -15.09
CA ASN A 90 12.48 -4.45 -16.17
C ASN A 90 11.27 -3.63 -15.68
N LYS A 91 11.51 -2.70 -14.74
CA LYS A 91 10.47 -1.88 -14.07
C LYS A 91 9.45 -2.67 -13.23
N LEU A 92 9.75 -3.91 -12.86
CA LEU A 92 8.89 -4.74 -12.00
C LEU A 92 9.67 -5.23 -10.77
N CYS A 93 8.96 -5.45 -9.67
CA CYS A 93 9.55 -6.02 -8.46
C CYS A 93 9.68 -7.54 -8.60
N SER A 94 10.90 -8.06 -8.70
CA SER A 94 11.17 -9.50 -8.90
C SER A 94 10.81 -10.36 -7.68
N ILE A 95 10.61 -9.74 -6.51
CA ILE A 95 10.26 -10.42 -5.25
C ILE A 95 8.85 -10.11 -4.77
N TYR A 96 7.98 -9.57 -5.63
CA TYR A 96 6.64 -9.07 -5.25
C TYR A 96 5.84 -10.00 -4.30
N PRO A 97 5.77 -11.34 -4.53
CA PRO A 97 4.99 -12.24 -3.67
C PRO A 97 5.55 -12.40 -2.25
N ILE A 98 6.88 -12.27 -2.11
CA ILE A 98 7.63 -12.50 -0.87
C ILE A 98 8.29 -11.21 -0.37
N ARG A 99 7.71 -10.06 -0.72
CA ARG A 99 8.17 -8.75 -0.24
C ARG A 99 8.30 -8.75 1.29
N PRO A 100 9.35 -8.13 1.84
CA PRO A 100 9.46 -7.90 3.27
C PRO A 100 8.37 -6.95 3.77
N GLU A 101 8.18 -6.88 5.08
CA GLU A 101 7.12 -6.10 5.72
C GLU A 101 7.13 -4.63 5.26
N GLY A 102 8.28 -3.96 5.29
CA GLY A 102 8.41 -2.57 4.88
C GLY A 102 8.02 -2.31 3.43
N CYS A 103 8.31 -3.25 2.53
CA CYS A 103 7.84 -3.19 1.14
C CYS A 103 6.31 -3.31 1.02
N ARG A 104 5.66 -4.04 1.95
CA ARG A 104 4.20 -4.21 2.00
C ARG A 104 3.49 -2.97 2.55
N GLN A 105 4.20 -2.17 3.35
CA GLN A 105 3.68 -0.93 3.91
C GLN A 105 3.38 0.14 2.84
N PHE A 106 3.96 0.06 1.63
CA PHE A 106 3.64 1.01 0.56
C PHE A 106 2.13 1.02 0.22
N PRO A 107 1.49 2.20 0.12
CA PRO A 107 2.05 3.56 0.11
C PRO A 107 2.12 4.26 1.48
N ASN A 108 1.78 3.60 2.59
CA ASN A 108 1.84 4.14 3.95
C ASN A 108 3.27 4.26 4.51
N THR A 109 4.14 4.92 3.75
CA THR A 109 5.50 5.28 4.16
C THR A 109 5.67 6.79 4.04
N ALA A 110 6.74 7.35 4.63
CA ALA A 110 7.00 8.79 4.61
C ALA A 110 6.96 9.38 3.18
N PHE A 111 7.47 8.63 2.21
CA PHE A 111 7.52 9.03 0.80
C PHE A 111 6.52 8.30 -0.10
N GLY A 112 5.94 7.19 0.35
CA GLY A 112 5.06 6.33 -0.44
C GLY A 112 3.88 7.09 -1.02
N MET A 113 3.15 7.84 -0.17
CA MET A 113 2.05 8.69 -0.61
C MET A 113 2.47 9.88 -1.48
N GLN A 114 3.76 10.24 -1.53
CA GLN A 114 4.28 11.34 -2.35
C GLN A 114 4.77 10.87 -3.72
N SER A 115 4.91 9.55 -3.89
CA SER A 115 5.40 8.93 -5.14
C SER A 115 4.59 9.38 -6.34
N ARG A 116 5.33 9.59 -7.44
CA ARG A 116 4.81 9.89 -8.78
C ARG A 116 4.93 8.65 -9.66
N ASP A 117 4.28 8.67 -10.81
CA ASP A 117 4.37 7.62 -11.84
C ASP A 117 3.82 6.24 -11.43
N CYS A 118 3.13 6.16 -10.29
CA CYS A 118 2.39 4.99 -9.86
C CYS A 118 0.89 5.19 -10.15
N GLU A 119 0.43 4.67 -11.29
CA GLU A 119 -0.96 4.86 -11.74
C GLU A 119 -2.00 4.42 -10.69
N ALA A 120 -1.75 3.30 -10.01
CA ALA A 120 -2.61 2.80 -8.93
C ALA A 120 -2.69 3.79 -7.77
N LEU A 121 -1.57 4.40 -7.38
CA LEU A 121 -1.52 5.38 -6.30
C LEU A 121 -2.19 6.69 -6.73
N ASP A 122 -1.96 7.13 -7.96
CA ASP A 122 -2.59 8.35 -8.48
C ASP A 122 -4.11 8.21 -8.55
N ARG A 123 -4.60 7.04 -8.99
CA ARG A 123 -6.02 6.70 -8.94
C ARG A 123 -6.54 6.65 -7.52
N PHE A 124 -5.84 5.98 -6.60
CA PHE A 124 -6.21 5.92 -5.18
C PHE A 124 -6.31 7.32 -4.53
N LYS A 125 -5.37 8.23 -4.85
CA LYS A 125 -5.40 9.63 -4.42
C LYS A 125 -6.64 10.36 -4.98
N LYS A 126 -6.95 10.17 -6.27
CA LYS A 126 -8.15 10.75 -6.91
C LYS A 126 -9.43 10.23 -6.25
N GLN A 127 -9.52 8.94 -5.98
CA GLN A 127 -10.63 8.30 -5.27
C GLN A 127 -10.80 8.88 -3.85
N CYS A 128 -9.70 9.00 -3.10
CA CYS A 128 -9.68 9.66 -1.78
C CYS A 128 -10.24 11.08 -1.86
N ILE A 129 -9.79 11.89 -2.82
CA ILE A 129 -10.26 13.27 -3.01
C ILE A 129 -11.76 13.29 -3.34
N ALA A 130 -12.21 12.43 -4.26
CA ALA A 130 -13.61 12.35 -4.69
C ALA A 130 -14.56 12.04 -3.52
N LEU A 131 -14.18 11.09 -2.65
CA LEU A 131 -14.96 10.72 -1.47
C LEU A 131 -15.04 11.87 -0.46
N LYS A 132 -13.93 12.57 -0.20
CA LYS A 132 -13.82 13.68 0.75
C LYS A 132 -14.49 14.98 0.32
N ARG A 133 -14.64 15.22 -1.00
CA ARG A 133 -15.06 16.52 -1.54
C ARG A 133 -16.28 17.09 -0.82
N GLY A 134 -16.10 18.25 -0.18
CA GLY A 134 -17.14 19.01 0.52
C GLY A 134 -17.49 18.51 1.92
N ARG A 135 -16.65 17.69 2.56
CA ARG A 135 -16.92 17.09 3.87
C ARG A 135 -15.73 17.25 4.81
N ASN A 136 -16.03 17.41 6.10
CA ASN A 136 -15.03 17.22 7.14
C ASN A 136 -14.79 15.71 7.31
N THR A 137 -13.55 15.28 7.08
CA THR A 137 -13.20 13.86 7.03
C THR A 137 -11.94 13.57 7.84
N THR A 138 -12.05 12.66 8.79
CA THR A 138 -10.90 12.04 9.44
C THR A 138 -10.45 10.85 8.61
N ILE A 139 -9.14 10.73 8.37
CA ILE A 139 -8.55 9.61 7.63
C ILE A 139 -7.66 8.84 8.59
N THR A 140 -7.87 7.54 8.70
CA THR A 140 -6.97 6.64 9.43
C THR A 140 -6.47 5.55 8.50
N PHE A 141 -5.20 5.18 8.66
CA PHE A 141 -4.50 4.21 7.83
C PHE A 141 -4.53 2.84 8.50
N HIS A 142 -4.81 1.79 7.72
CA HIS A 142 -4.94 0.43 8.22
C HIS A 142 -4.36 -0.59 7.25
N PHE A 143 -4.05 -1.77 7.79
CA PHE A 143 -3.67 -2.95 7.03
C PHE A 143 -4.58 -4.11 7.45
N THR A 144 -4.96 -4.94 6.49
CA THR A 144 -5.63 -6.21 6.80
C THR A 144 -4.64 -7.21 7.39
N ASP A 145 -5.14 -8.21 8.14
CA ASP A 145 -4.33 -9.34 8.61
C ASP A 145 -3.75 -10.15 7.41
N PRO A 146 -2.57 -10.78 7.51
CA PRO A 146 -2.04 -11.72 6.52
C PRO A 146 -3.00 -12.85 6.09
N LYS A 147 -3.93 -13.21 6.99
CA LYS A 147 -4.99 -14.22 6.80
C LYS A 147 -6.29 -13.63 6.27
N PHE A 148 -6.33 -12.32 5.98
CA PHE A 148 -7.49 -11.70 5.37
C PHE A 148 -7.79 -12.35 4.02
N ASP A 149 -9.05 -12.74 3.87
CA ASP A 149 -9.61 -13.30 2.65
C ASP A 149 -10.81 -12.44 2.27
N SER A 150 -10.70 -11.75 1.13
CA SER A 150 -11.74 -10.86 0.62
C SER A 150 -13.05 -11.59 0.28
N SER A 151 -13.03 -12.92 0.15
CA SER A 151 -14.23 -13.74 -0.04
C SER A 151 -14.99 -14.02 1.27
N THR A 152 -14.42 -13.66 2.42
CA THR A 152 -15.03 -13.87 3.74
C THR A 152 -15.20 -12.55 4.49
N ALA A 153 -16.32 -12.38 5.21
CA ALA A 153 -16.54 -11.21 6.06
C ALA A 153 -15.59 -11.26 7.27
N SER A 154 -14.41 -10.65 7.15
CA SER A 154 -13.37 -10.75 8.17
C SER A 154 -13.57 -9.73 9.29
N LYS A 155 -13.53 -10.21 10.54
CA LYS A 155 -13.58 -9.39 11.78
C LYS A 155 -12.37 -8.45 11.95
N THR A 156 -11.37 -8.53 11.07
CA THR A 156 -10.09 -7.82 11.18
C THR A 156 -10.10 -6.44 10.52
N VAL A 157 -11.14 -6.12 9.75
CA VAL A 157 -11.29 -4.82 9.09
C VAL A 157 -12.09 -3.88 9.99
N LYS A 158 -11.64 -2.62 10.12
CA LYS A 158 -12.39 -1.60 10.88
C LYS A 158 -13.82 -1.49 10.32
N PRO A 159 -14.87 -1.68 11.14
CA PRO A 159 -16.24 -1.66 10.65
C PRO A 159 -16.59 -0.31 10.02
N ALA A 160 -17.09 -0.34 8.79
CA ALA A 160 -17.65 0.82 8.12
C ALA A 160 -19.13 0.99 8.53
N VAL A 161 -19.55 2.22 8.80
CA VAL A 161 -20.92 2.53 9.20
C VAL A 161 -21.52 3.44 8.16
N TYR A 162 -22.53 3.00 7.42
CA TYR A 162 -23.15 3.80 6.37
C TYR A 162 -24.57 3.31 6.06
N THR A 163 -25.36 4.17 5.42
CA THR A 163 -26.64 3.81 4.78
C THR A 163 -26.41 3.38 3.34
N ASP A 164 -27.33 2.60 2.76
CA ASP A 164 -27.23 2.19 1.36
C ASP A 164 -27.15 3.39 0.41
N LYS A 165 -27.87 4.47 0.71
CA LYS A 165 -27.80 5.72 -0.08
C LYS A 165 -26.39 6.32 -0.04
N GLN A 166 -25.74 6.38 1.12
CA GLN A 166 -24.37 6.87 1.25
C GLN A 166 -23.38 5.99 0.48
N TYR A 167 -23.57 4.67 0.56
CA TYR A 167 -22.75 3.71 -0.16
C TYR A 167 -22.86 3.88 -1.68
N GLN A 168 -24.08 3.97 -2.22
CA GLN A 168 -24.29 4.18 -3.66
C GLN A 168 -23.70 5.50 -4.15
N ILE A 169 -23.74 6.57 -3.33
CA ILE A 169 -23.06 7.83 -3.63
C ILE A 169 -21.54 7.63 -3.71
N CYS A 170 -20.94 6.83 -2.81
CA CYS A 170 -19.52 6.48 -2.88
C CYS A 170 -19.20 5.75 -4.18
N ILE A 171 -19.99 4.76 -4.57
CA ILE A 171 -19.82 4.00 -5.82
C ILE A 171 -19.80 4.92 -7.04
N VAL A 172 -20.79 5.82 -7.17
CA VAL A 172 -20.83 6.79 -8.28
C VAL A 172 -19.60 7.68 -8.30
N LYS A 173 -19.17 8.19 -7.14
CA LYS A 173 -17.95 9.01 -7.02
C LYS A 173 -16.70 8.23 -7.42
N LEU A 174 -16.60 6.96 -7.04
CA LEU A 174 -15.45 6.11 -7.32
C LEU A 174 -15.38 5.74 -8.81
N HIS A 175 -16.52 5.47 -9.47
CA HIS A 175 -16.58 5.29 -10.93
C HIS A 175 -16.10 6.54 -11.67
N ASN A 176 -16.57 7.73 -11.26
CA ASN A 176 -16.10 8.99 -11.84
C ASN A 176 -14.61 9.26 -11.56
N ALA A 177 -14.06 8.67 -10.50
CA ALA A 177 -12.63 8.71 -10.17
C ALA A 177 -11.81 7.58 -10.82
N GLY A 178 -12.43 6.75 -11.65
CA GLY A 178 -11.78 5.72 -12.45
C GLY A 178 -11.51 4.40 -11.73
N ILE A 179 -12.27 4.05 -10.68
CA ILE A 179 -12.14 2.74 -10.01
C ILE A 179 -12.23 1.57 -11.00
N THR A 180 -11.33 0.60 -10.85
CA THR A 180 -11.33 -0.61 -11.69
C THR A 180 -12.30 -1.67 -11.13
N ALA A 181 -12.58 -2.71 -11.92
CA ALA A 181 -13.41 -3.83 -11.47
C ALA A 181 -12.81 -4.54 -10.25
N ASP A 182 -11.51 -4.83 -10.28
CA ASP A 182 -10.82 -5.51 -9.17
C ASP A 182 -10.78 -4.66 -7.89
N GLU A 183 -10.59 -3.35 -8.04
CA GLU A 183 -10.66 -2.40 -6.93
C GLU A 183 -12.07 -2.33 -6.33
N LEU A 184 -13.09 -2.37 -7.18
CA LEU A 184 -14.48 -2.36 -6.74
C LEU A 184 -14.84 -3.64 -5.97
N VAL A 185 -14.40 -4.82 -6.44
CA VAL A 185 -14.57 -6.08 -5.71
C VAL A 185 -13.97 -5.98 -4.32
N LEU A 186 -12.74 -5.47 -4.21
CA LEU A 186 -12.07 -5.32 -2.93
C LEU A 186 -12.73 -4.25 -2.05
N PHE A 187 -13.20 -3.14 -2.65
CA PHE A 187 -13.95 -2.12 -1.94
C PHE A 187 -15.25 -2.68 -1.34
N ASN A 188 -15.99 -3.48 -2.10
CA ASN A 188 -17.22 -4.12 -1.62
C ASN A 188 -16.92 -5.03 -0.42
N SER A 189 -15.91 -5.89 -0.56
CA SER A 189 -15.45 -6.80 0.48
C SER A 189 -15.10 -6.09 1.79
N LEU A 190 -14.25 -5.04 1.74
CA LEU A 190 -13.85 -4.28 2.92
C LEU A 190 -14.99 -3.49 3.58
N ASN A 191 -16.11 -3.33 2.89
CA ASN A 191 -17.29 -2.64 3.41
C ASN A 191 -18.45 -3.60 3.71
N GLY A 192 -18.25 -4.92 3.65
CA GLY A 192 -19.30 -5.90 3.97
C GLY A 192 -20.41 -6.00 2.93
N LYS A 193 -20.12 -5.64 1.68
CA LYS A 193 -20.99 -5.89 0.52
C LYS A 193 -20.42 -7.09 -0.24
N SER A 194 -21.17 -8.18 -0.26
CA SER A 194 -20.92 -9.39 -1.05
C SER A 194 -21.58 -9.28 -2.41
#